data_AF-I4LU78-F1
#
_entry.id   AF-I4LU78-F1
#
_cell.length_a   1.000
_cell.length_b   1.000
_cell.length_c   1.000
_cell.angle_alpha   90.00
_cell.angle_beta   90.00
_cell.angle_gamma   90.00
#
_symmetry.space_group_name_H-M   'P 1'
#
loop_
_entity.id
_entity.type
_entity.pdbx_description
1 polymer ?
#
loop_
_entity_poly.entity_id
_entity_poly.type
_entity_poly.pdbx_seq_one_letter_code
_entity_poly.pdbx_strand_id
1 'polypeptide(L)'
;MMNKKAIAAFAAGATLLAGFAMATPAFAGDYTNEVYTEALLVKTNAEAKVAAAQTAVKTAQDSATDATKKYQDGLATFLKTQGNTEEKYKQDATGKGLFETMNTANATLASKKAELRKANAALRKATDDFSAAELAKKLQDAKDAEDAKAAEDLYEHSQYGESYHPFLKEDGTLRQENPDGTPKQDDEKAPKKDDKKDDK
;
A
#
# COMPACT_ATOMS: atom_id res chain seq x y z
N MET A 1 28.68 -1.59 13.56
CA MET A 1 28.01 -2.34 12.47
C MET A 1 26.52 -2.05 12.54
N MET A 2 25.99 -1.20 11.65
CA MET A 2 24.56 -0.89 11.56
C MET A 2 24.13 -0.87 10.09
N ASN A 3 23.01 -1.56 9.81
CA ASN A 3 22.08 -1.30 8.70
C ASN A 3 22.47 -1.55 7.23
N LYS A 4 23.34 -2.52 6.92
CA LYS A 4 23.42 -3.03 5.54
C LYS A 4 22.15 -3.79 5.09
N LYS A 5 21.34 -4.30 6.02
CA LYS A 5 20.10 -5.04 5.73
C LYS A 5 18.88 -4.14 5.41
N ALA A 6 18.85 -2.90 5.89
CA ALA A 6 17.71 -1.99 5.65
C ALA A 6 17.71 -1.33 4.26
N ILE A 7 18.85 -1.36 3.55
CA ILE A 7 18.98 -0.78 2.21
C ILE A 7 18.58 -1.81 1.13
N ALA A 8 18.76 -3.11 1.38
CA ALA A 8 18.39 -4.17 0.45
C ALA A 8 16.86 -4.36 0.31
N ALA A 9 16.09 -4.16 1.39
CA ALA A 9 14.63 -4.27 1.35
C ALA A 9 13.95 -3.16 0.52
N PHE A 10 14.61 -2.00 0.35
CA PHE A 10 14.05 -0.88 -0.41
C PHE A 10 14.20 -1.06 -1.93
N ALA A 11 15.21 -1.81 -2.39
CA ALA A 11 15.39 -2.13 -3.81
C ALA A 11 14.48 -3.28 -4.26
N ALA A 12 14.18 -4.25 -3.39
CA ALA A 12 13.27 -5.34 -3.71
C ALA A 12 11.80 -4.86 -3.81
N GLY A 13 11.35 -3.97 -2.93
CA GLY A 13 9.96 -3.45 -2.95
C GLY A 13 9.63 -2.54 -4.14
N ALA A 14 10.60 -1.79 -4.68
CA ALA A 14 10.37 -0.95 -5.85
C ALA A 14 10.31 -1.73 -7.17
N THR A 15 10.92 -2.92 -7.23
CA THR A 15 10.97 -3.74 -8.44
C THR A 15 9.71 -4.60 -8.59
N LEU A 16 9.08 -5.02 -7.48
CA LEU A 16 7.81 -5.74 -7.49
C LEU A 16 6.64 -4.84 -7.96
N LEU A 17 6.56 -3.60 -7.46
CA LEU A 17 5.44 -2.71 -7.81
C LEU A 17 5.51 -2.14 -9.24
N ALA A 18 6.72 -1.95 -9.79
CA ALA A 18 6.88 -1.55 -11.19
C ALA A 18 6.45 -2.66 -12.17
N GLY A 19 6.42 -3.92 -11.74
CA GLY A 19 5.88 -5.04 -12.51
C GLY A 19 4.35 -5.09 -12.57
N PHE A 20 3.64 -4.44 -11.65
CA PHE A 20 2.17 -4.40 -11.64
C PHE A 20 1.59 -3.15 -12.35
N ALA A 21 2.38 -2.09 -12.56
CA ALA A 21 1.90 -0.87 -13.20
C ALA A 21 1.85 -0.92 -14.75
N MET A 22 2.53 -1.88 -15.40
CA MET A 22 2.44 -2.10 -16.86
C MET A 22 1.48 -3.24 -17.27
N ALA A 23 0.69 -3.77 -16.33
CA ALA A 23 -0.30 -4.80 -16.62
C ALA A 23 -1.69 -4.30 -16.20
N THR A 24 -2.39 -3.62 -17.09
CA THR A 24 -3.87 -3.56 -17.05
C THR A 24 -4.40 -3.99 -18.42
N PRO A 25 -5.58 -4.66 -18.55
CA PRO A 25 -6.40 -5.34 -17.54
C PRO A 25 -6.83 -6.75 -17.99
N ALA A 26 -6.52 -7.80 -17.23
CA ALA A 26 -7.19 -9.11 -17.34
C ALA A 26 -6.81 -9.96 -16.11
N PHE A 27 -7.80 -10.63 -15.51
CA PHE A 27 -7.72 -11.40 -14.26
C PHE A 27 -7.68 -10.50 -13.00
N ALA A 28 -8.66 -10.48 -12.10
CA ALA A 28 -9.13 -11.63 -11.31
C ALA A 28 -7.99 -12.50 -10.74
N GLY A 29 -6.81 -11.90 -10.53
CA GLY A 29 -5.80 -12.43 -9.63
C GLY A 29 -5.83 -11.58 -8.37
N ASP A 30 -6.15 -12.23 -7.25
CA ASP A 30 -6.41 -11.61 -5.94
C ASP A 30 -5.43 -10.50 -5.61
N TYR A 31 -5.94 -9.28 -5.38
CA TYR A 31 -5.16 -8.26 -4.71
C TYR A 31 -5.04 -8.69 -3.24
N THR A 32 -4.00 -9.45 -2.91
CA THR A 32 -3.89 -10.08 -1.59
C THR A 32 -3.70 -9.03 -0.50
N ASN A 33 -4.18 -9.33 0.71
CA ASN A 33 -3.91 -8.53 1.91
C ASN A 33 -2.40 -8.22 2.10
N GLU A 34 -1.53 -9.08 1.57
CA GLU A 34 -0.08 -8.95 1.63
C GLU A 34 0.40 -7.69 0.91
N VAL A 35 -0.08 -7.40 -0.31
CA VAL A 35 0.31 -6.20 -1.09
C VAL A 35 -0.06 -4.92 -0.34
N TYR A 36 -1.24 -4.88 0.28
CA TYR A 36 -1.66 -3.76 1.12
C TYR A 36 -0.76 -3.59 2.35
N THR A 37 -0.46 -4.69 3.05
CA THR A 37 0.40 -4.64 4.26
C THR A 37 1.84 -4.23 3.94
N GLU A 38 2.39 -4.68 2.81
CA GLU A 38 3.73 -4.29 2.37
C GLU A 38 3.79 -2.81 2.02
N ALA A 39 2.81 -2.30 1.26
CA ALA A 39 2.73 -0.88 0.90
C ALA A 39 2.61 0.01 2.15
N LEU A 40 1.79 -0.40 3.13
CA LEU A 40 1.68 0.29 4.41
C LEU A 40 3.02 0.32 5.17
N LEU A 41 3.71 -0.83 5.25
CA LEU A 41 5.00 -0.94 5.92
C LEU A 41 6.08 -0.08 5.25
N VAL A 42 6.10 -0.03 3.91
CA VAL A 42 7.02 0.85 3.15
C VAL A 42 6.73 2.32 3.46
N LYS A 43 5.45 2.73 3.46
CA LYS A 43 5.04 4.10 3.82
C LYS A 43 5.49 4.46 5.24
N THR A 44 5.19 3.63 6.24
CA THR A 44 5.59 3.88 7.64
C THR A 44 7.10 3.99 7.81
N ASN A 45 7.87 3.13 7.13
CA ASN A 45 9.34 3.20 7.15
C ASN A 45 9.88 4.48 6.48
N ALA A 46 9.22 4.96 5.42
CA ALA A 46 9.59 6.21 4.77
C ALA A 46 9.30 7.43 5.68
N GLU A 47 8.18 7.43 6.40
CA GLU A 47 7.85 8.46 7.40
C GLU A 47 8.90 8.53 8.51
N ALA A 48 9.31 7.37 9.06
CA ALA A 48 10.36 7.29 10.06
C ALA A 48 11.71 7.84 9.56
N LYS A 49 12.07 7.57 8.29
CA LYS A 49 13.28 8.12 7.66
C LYS A 49 13.22 9.63 7.49
N VAL A 50 12.06 10.19 7.13
CA VAL A 50 11.87 11.63 7.04
C VAL A 50 12.03 12.27 8.42
N ALA A 51 11.41 11.71 9.47
CA ALA A 51 11.55 12.21 10.83
C ALA A 51 13.01 12.19 11.32
N ALA A 52 13.73 11.10 11.07
CA ALA A 52 15.16 11.00 11.39
C ALA A 52 16.01 12.03 10.63
N ALA A 53 15.74 12.23 9.33
CA ALA A 53 16.44 13.20 8.51
C ALA A 53 16.17 14.65 8.95
N GLN A 54 14.94 14.97 9.38
CA GLN A 54 14.60 16.29 9.92
C GLN A 54 15.38 16.59 11.19
N THR A 55 15.44 15.63 12.13
CA THR A 55 16.24 15.76 13.34
C THR A 55 17.72 15.98 13.01
N ALA A 56 18.28 15.22 12.08
CA ALA A 56 19.67 15.39 11.64
C ALA A 56 19.94 16.76 11.00
N VAL A 57 19.00 17.29 10.21
CA VAL A 57 19.10 18.65 9.66
C VAL A 57 19.12 19.69 10.77
N LYS A 58 18.25 19.56 11.78
CA LYS A 58 18.20 20.49 12.92
C LYS A 58 19.53 20.51 13.68
N THR A 59 20.06 19.34 14.05
CA THR A 59 21.36 19.24 14.72
C THR A 59 22.50 19.84 13.88
N ALA A 60 22.52 19.60 12.56
CA ALA A 60 23.52 20.18 11.67
C ALA A 60 23.36 21.70 11.54
N GLN A 61 22.13 22.21 11.58
CA GLN A 61 21.84 23.64 11.52
C GLN A 61 22.31 24.36 12.78
N ASP A 62 22.05 23.79 13.95
CA ASP A 62 22.52 24.33 15.23
C ASP A 62 24.06 24.38 15.25
N SER A 63 24.72 23.30 14.81
CA SER A 63 26.18 23.22 14.71
C SER A 63 26.77 24.25 13.74
N ALA A 64 26.15 24.43 12.57
CA ALA A 64 26.58 25.43 11.58
C ALA A 64 26.40 26.86 12.09
N THR A 65 25.31 27.12 12.80
CA THR A 65 25.03 28.43 13.42
C THR A 65 26.08 28.75 14.48
N ASP A 66 26.37 27.81 15.37
CA ASP A 66 27.34 28.00 16.45
C ASP A 66 28.77 28.18 15.90
N ALA A 67 29.17 27.38 14.91
CA ALA A 67 30.48 27.52 14.26
C ALA A 67 30.65 28.86 13.52
N THR A 68 29.59 29.30 12.81
CA THR A 68 29.59 30.59 12.12
C THR A 68 29.71 31.74 13.12
N LYS A 69 28.98 31.67 14.23
CA LYS A 69 29.05 32.67 15.29
C LYS A 69 30.44 32.75 15.91
N LYS A 70 31.05 31.62 16.26
CA LYS A 70 32.42 31.57 16.80
C LYS A 70 33.45 32.18 15.85
N TYR A 71 33.36 31.89 14.55
CA TYR A 71 34.21 32.50 13.54
C TYR A 71 34.00 34.03 13.47
N GLN A 72 32.75 34.49 13.44
CA GLN A 72 32.43 35.92 13.38
C GLN A 72 32.87 36.69 14.63
N ASP A 73 32.63 36.14 15.82
CA ASP A 73 33.04 36.74 17.09
C ASP A 73 34.58 36.84 17.20
N GLY A 74 35.26 35.78 16.77
CA GLY A 74 36.72 35.74 16.69
C GLY A 74 37.29 36.74 15.68
N LEU A 75 36.70 36.82 14.48
CA LEU A 75 37.07 37.79 13.45
C LEU A 75 36.86 39.23 13.95
N ALA A 76 35.72 39.52 14.56
CA ALA A 76 35.41 40.84 15.10
C ALA A 76 36.40 41.25 16.20
N THR A 77 36.88 40.29 17.01
CA THR A 77 37.91 40.53 18.01
C THR A 77 39.27 40.80 17.37
N PHE A 78 39.65 40.01 16.35
CA PHE A 78 40.93 40.15 15.65
C PHE A 78 41.06 41.47 14.89
N LEU A 79 39.97 41.95 14.29
CA LEU A 79 39.94 43.20 13.51
C LEU A 79 40.07 44.47 14.37
N LYS A 80 39.92 44.40 15.70
CA LYS A 80 40.08 45.57 16.59
C LYS A 80 41.54 46.04 16.71
N THR A 81 42.51 45.22 16.31
CA THR A 81 43.93 45.58 16.33
C THR A 81 44.34 46.23 15.00
N GLN A 82 45.11 47.32 15.04
CA GLN A 82 45.55 48.00 13.81
C GLN A 82 46.36 47.07 12.88
N GLY A 83 46.08 47.16 11.58
CA GLY A 83 46.78 46.40 10.54
C GLY A 83 46.29 44.96 10.32
N ASN A 84 45.25 44.53 11.04
CA ASN A 84 44.61 43.23 10.85
C ASN A 84 43.51 43.27 9.78
N THR A 85 43.35 42.15 9.08
CA THR A 85 42.34 41.95 8.03
C THR A 85 41.73 40.55 8.16
N GLU A 86 40.61 40.31 7.49
CA GLU A 86 40.00 38.98 7.44
C GLU A 86 40.93 37.94 6.79
N GLU A 87 41.60 38.28 5.68
CA GLU A 87 42.62 37.42 5.08
C GLU A 87 43.72 37.02 6.07
N LYS A 88 44.20 37.96 6.89
CA LYS A 88 45.18 37.65 7.94
C LYS A 88 44.58 36.74 9.01
N TYR A 89 43.31 36.95 9.38
CA TYR A 89 42.63 36.09 10.34
C TYR A 89 42.48 34.65 9.83
N LYS A 90 42.16 34.47 8.54
CA LYS A 90 42.10 33.13 7.92
C LYS A 90 43.45 32.42 7.84
N GLN A 91 44.56 33.17 7.96
CA GLN A 91 45.92 32.62 7.99
C GLN A 91 46.45 32.41 9.43
N ASP A 92 45.94 33.17 10.39
CA ASP A 92 46.20 32.95 11.82
C ASP A 92 45.71 31.56 12.27
N ALA A 93 46.43 30.92 13.19
CA ALA A 93 46.12 29.56 13.63
C ALA A 93 44.69 29.43 14.21
N THR A 94 44.23 30.45 14.96
CA THR A 94 42.91 30.44 15.57
C THR A 94 41.83 30.67 14.53
N GLY A 95 41.99 31.70 13.69
CA GLY A 95 40.99 32.04 12.68
C GLY A 95 40.90 30.99 11.57
N LYS A 96 42.02 30.39 11.17
CA LYS A 96 42.06 29.24 10.25
C LYS A 96 41.23 28.07 10.79
N GLY A 97 41.45 27.66 12.04
CA GLY A 97 40.72 26.54 12.65
C GLY A 97 39.20 26.80 12.74
N LEU A 98 38.81 28.03 13.10
CA LEU A 98 37.39 28.42 13.14
C LEU A 98 36.76 28.49 11.75
N PHE A 99 37.49 28.99 10.74
CA PHE A 99 37.03 29.04 9.36
C PHE A 99 36.82 27.63 8.77
N GLU A 100 37.76 26.71 8.99
CA GLU A 100 37.64 25.31 8.57
C GLU A 100 36.46 24.60 9.26
N THR A 101 36.28 24.86 10.56
CA THR A 101 35.15 24.32 11.33
C THR A 101 33.81 24.83 10.80
N MET A 102 33.70 26.14 10.55
CA MET A 102 32.51 26.76 9.96
C MET A 102 32.19 26.16 8.58
N ASN A 103 33.19 26.06 7.70
CA ASN A 103 32.99 25.49 6.36
C ASN A 103 32.56 24.02 6.42
N THR A 104 33.16 23.23 7.30
CA THR A 104 32.80 21.82 7.48
C THR A 104 31.37 21.66 8.02
N ALA A 105 30.97 22.49 8.98
CA ALA A 105 29.62 22.47 9.53
C ALA A 105 28.58 22.88 8.46
N ASN A 106 28.87 23.91 7.66
CA ASN A 106 28.02 24.34 6.55
C ASN A 106 27.89 23.28 5.45
N ALA A 107 29.00 22.62 5.08
CA ALA A 107 28.98 21.51 4.13
C ALA A 107 28.15 20.33 4.66
N THR A 108 28.27 20.03 5.95
CA THR A 108 27.47 18.99 6.61
C THR A 108 25.98 19.32 6.58
N LEU A 109 25.61 20.56 6.91
CA LEU A 109 24.22 21.02 6.82
C LEU A 109 23.66 20.90 5.39
N ALA A 110 24.44 21.28 4.38
CA ALA A 110 24.03 21.15 2.98
C ALA A 110 23.79 19.68 2.60
N SER A 111 24.68 18.78 3.01
CA SER A 111 24.54 17.33 2.81
C SER A 111 23.28 16.78 3.49
N LYS A 112 23.02 17.13 4.75
CA LYS A 112 21.82 16.70 5.48
C LYS A 112 20.52 17.23 4.88
N LYS A 113 20.52 18.47 4.37
CA LYS A 113 19.37 19.00 3.61
C LYS A 113 19.14 18.20 2.32
N ALA A 114 20.19 17.73 1.65
CA ALA A 114 20.04 16.87 0.46
C ALA A 114 19.48 15.48 0.82
N GLU A 115 19.92 14.88 1.94
CA GLU A 115 19.35 13.64 2.46
C GLU A 115 17.86 13.78 2.79
N LEU A 116 17.46 14.88 3.45
CA LEU A 116 16.05 15.16 3.74
C LEU A 116 15.21 15.28 2.47
N ARG A 117 15.72 15.91 1.41
CA ARG A 117 15.01 15.97 0.11
C ARG A 117 14.81 14.59 -0.49
N LYS A 118 15.83 13.72 -0.44
CA LYS A 118 15.74 12.32 -0.91
C LYS A 118 14.72 11.52 -0.09
N ALA A 119 14.73 11.67 1.24
CA ALA A 119 13.77 11.01 2.12
C ALA A 119 12.33 11.43 1.82
N ASN A 120 12.10 12.73 1.61
CA ASN A 120 10.78 13.24 1.22
C ASN A 120 10.32 12.73 -0.15
N ALA A 121 11.22 12.63 -1.13
CA ALA A 121 10.89 12.06 -2.43
C ALA A 121 10.49 10.57 -2.32
N ALA A 122 11.21 9.81 -1.49
CA ALA A 122 10.87 8.42 -1.21
C ALA A 122 9.51 8.27 -0.50
N LEU A 123 9.19 9.17 0.45
CA LEU A 123 7.89 9.19 1.12
C LEU A 123 6.74 9.48 0.16
N ARG A 124 6.91 10.43 -0.77
CA ARG A 124 5.89 10.70 -1.81
C ARG A 124 5.59 9.46 -2.63
N LYS A 125 6.64 8.82 -3.17
CA LYS A 125 6.48 7.57 -3.91
C LYS A 125 5.80 6.48 -3.08
N ALA A 126 6.22 6.27 -1.83
CA ALA A 126 5.61 5.29 -0.95
C ALA A 126 4.14 5.60 -0.63
N THR A 127 3.76 6.88 -0.64
CA THR A 127 2.37 7.31 -0.43
C THR A 127 1.52 7.02 -1.66
N ASP A 128 2.01 7.34 -2.86
CA ASP A 128 1.34 7.04 -4.12
C ASP A 128 1.13 5.51 -4.28
N ASP A 129 2.18 4.74 -4.00
CA ASP A 129 2.18 3.27 -4.01
C ASP A 129 1.13 2.72 -3.00
N PHE A 130 1.05 3.29 -1.80
CA PHE A 130 0.05 2.90 -0.79
C PHE A 130 -1.37 3.28 -1.19
N SER A 131 -1.60 4.46 -1.76
CA SER A 131 -2.92 4.88 -2.23
C SER A 131 -3.45 3.98 -3.35
N ALA A 132 -2.59 3.54 -4.27
CA ALA A 132 -2.95 2.57 -5.29
C ALA A 132 -3.33 1.21 -4.67
N ALA A 133 -2.55 0.72 -3.71
CA ALA A 133 -2.84 -0.52 -2.99
C ALA A 133 -4.13 -0.44 -2.17
N GLU A 134 -4.42 0.71 -1.56
CA GLU A 134 -5.66 0.94 -0.82
C GLU A 134 -6.89 0.92 -1.74
N LEU A 135 -6.81 1.56 -2.91
CA LEU A 135 -7.90 1.55 -3.88
C LEU A 135 -8.17 0.13 -4.40
N ALA A 136 -7.12 -0.60 -4.74
CA ALA A 136 -7.26 -1.97 -5.22
C ALA A 136 -7.85 -2.90 -4.16
N LYS A 137 -7.45 -2.76 -2.89
CA LYS A 137 -8.07 -3.48 -1.78
C LYS A 137 -9.56 -3.18 -1.65
N LYS A 138 -9.96 -1.90 -1.72
CA LYS A 138 -11.39 -1.52 -1.67
C LYS A 138 -12.20 -2.12 -2.81
N LEU A 139 -11.63 -2.21 -4.01
CA LEU A 139 -12.29 -2.84 -5.16
C LEU A 139 -12.43 -4.36 -4.97
N GLN A 140 -11.41 -5.02 -4.41
CA GLN A 140 -11.49 -6.44 -4.07
C GLN A 140 -12.55 -6.69 -2.99
N ASP A 141 -12.51 -5.95 -1.89
CA ASP A 141 -13.48 -6.09 -0.79
C ASP A 141 -14.93 -5.87 -1.29
N ALA A 142 -15.14 -4.93 -2.23
CA ALA A 142 -16.45 -4.68 -2.83
C ALA A 142 -16.92 -5.85 -3.70
N LYS A 143 -16.01 -6.46 -4.46
CA LYS A 143 -16.30 -7.63 -5.29
C LYS A 143 -16.63 -8.85 -4.44
N ASP A 144 -15.83 -9.11 -3.40
CA ASP A 144 -16.05 -10.22 -2.48
C ASP A 144 -17.42 -10.08 -1.78
N ALA A 145 -17.85 -8.85 -1.48
CA ALA A 145 -19.18 -8.57 -0.93
C ALA A 145 -20.32 -8.81 -1.95
N GLU A 146 -20.12 -8.45 -3.22
CA GLU A 146 -21.08 -8.74 -4.29
C GLU A 146 -21.22 -10.25 -4.53
N ASP A 147 -20.10 -10.96 -4.60
CA ASP A 147 -20.06 -12.41 -4.77
C ASP A 147 -20.69 -13.14 -3.56
N ALA A 148 -20.45 -12.66 -2.33
CA ALA A 148 -21.08 -13.18 -1.13
C ALA A 148 -22.60 -12.99 -1.14
N LYS A 149 -23.09 -11.82 -1.57
CA LYS A 149 -24.53 -11.55 -1.70
C LYS A 149 -25.16 -12.43 -2.78
N ALA A 150 -24.51 -12.60 -3.92
CA ALA A 150 -25.00 -13.50 -4.97
C ALA A 150 -25.09 -14.96 -4.49
N ALA A 151 -24.13 -15.40 -3.68
CA ALA A 151 -24.16 -16.73 -3.05
C ALA A 151 -25.30 -16.86 -2.03
N GLU A 152 -25.56 -15.82 -1.23
CA GLU A 152 -26.67 -15.77 -0.27
C GLU A 152 -28.03 -15.80 -0.99
N ASP A 153 -28.22 -15.00 -2.05
CA ASP A 153 -29.44 -14.98 -2.86
C ASP A 153 -29.73 -16.35 -3.51
N LEU A 154 -28.69 -17.04 -3.99
CA LEU A 154 -28.79 -18.42 -4.52
C LEU A 154 -29.14 -19.42 -3.42
N TYR A 155 -28.57 -19.27 -2.23
CA TYR A 155 -28.86 -20.14 -1.09
C TYR A 155 -30.30 -19.93 -0.59
N GLU A 156 -30.78 -18.69 -0.47
CA GLU A 156 -32.16 -18.37 -0.09
C GLU A 156 -33.18 -18.85 -1.14
N HIS A 157 -32.89 -18.69 -2.45
CA HIS A 157 -33.72 -19.29 -3.51
C HIS A 157 -33.80 -20.82 -3.40
N SER A 158 -32.69 -21.48 -3.03
CA SER A 158 -32.69 -22.93 -2.82
C SER A 158 -33.49 -23.38 -1.59
N GLN A 159 -33.64 -22.50 -0.59
CA GLN A 159 -34.30 -22.81 0.68
C GLN A 159 -35.79 -22.42 0.71
N TYR A 160 -36.22 -21.39 -0.05
CA TYR A 160 -37.56 -20.78 0.10
C TYR A 160 -38.37 -20.52 -1.18
N GLY A 161 -37.97 -20.98 -2.39
CA GLY A 161 -38.77 -20.69 -3.59
C GLY A 161 -38.64 -21.66 -4.77
N GLU A 162 -39.69 -22.47 -4.95
CA GLU A 162 -40.04 -23.27 -6.13
C GLU A 162 -39.04 -24.37 -6.55
N SER A 163 -39.26 -25.56 -5.99
CA SER A 163 -38.70 -26.82 -6.47
C SER A 163 -39.20 -27.16 -7.87
N TYR A 164 -38.73 -26.46 -8.91
CA TYR A 164 -38.63 -27.06 -10.24
C TYR A 164 -37.39 -27.95 -10.27
N HIS A 165 -37.42 -29.01 -9.47
CA HIS A 165 -36.56 -30.14 -9.71
C HIS A 165 -37.20 -30.94 -10.85
N PRO A 166 -36.63 -30.97 -12.07
CA PRO A 166 -37.23 -31.67 -13.20
C PRO A 166 -37.41 -33.19 -12.94
N PHE A 167 -36.79 -33.71 -11.88
CA PHE A 167 -36.79 -35.11 -11.49
C PHE A 167 -37.69 -35.43 -10.28
N LEU A 168 -38.29 -34.44 -9.63
CA LEU A 168 -39.17 -34.64 -8.48
C LEU A 168 -40.61 -34.26 -8.82
N LYS A 169 -41.56 -35.00 -8.25
CA LYS A 169 -42.98 -34.67 -8.22
C LYS A 169 -43.24 -33.68 -7.09
N GLU A 170 -44.40 -33.00 -7.13
CA GLU A 170 -44.82 -32.05 -6.08
C GLU A 170 -44.95 -32.70 -4.69
N ASP A 171 -45.09 -34.04 -4.63
CA ASP A 171 -45.13 -34.83 -3.39
C ASP A 171 -43.73 -35.26 -2.87
N GLY A 172 -42.65 -34.78 -3.51
CA GLY A 172 -41.28 -35.10 -3.13
C GLY A 172 -40.78 -36.48 -3.59
N THR A 173 -41.56 -37.23 -4.38
CA THR A 173 -41.13 -38.52 -4.95
C THR A 173 -40.45 -38.34 -6.32
N LEU A 174 -39.54 -39.26 -6.66
CA LEU A 174 -38.83 -39.24 -7.95
C LEU A 174 -39.78 -39.57 -9.11
N ARG A 175 -39.68 -38.81 -10.20
CA ARG A 175 -40.37 -39.12 -11.48
C ARG A 175 -39.72 -40.36 -12.10
N GLN A 176 -40.53 -41.25 -12.68
CA GLN A 176 -39.99 -42.44 -13.36
C GLN A 176 -39.33 -42.02 -14.68
N GLU A 177 -38.12 -42.51 -14.92
CA GLU A 177 -37.32 -42.15 -16.10
C GLU A 177 -37.36 -43.25 -17.16
N ASN A 178 -37.16 -42.85 -18.41
CA ASN A 178 -36.79 -43.75 -19.50
C ASN A 178 -35.29 -44.12 -19.41
N PRO A 179 -34.84 -45.22 -20.03
CA PRO A 179 -33.42 -45.61 -20.04
C PRO A 179 -32.47 -44.57 -20.69
N ASP A 180 -33.02 -43.60 -21.42
CA ASP A 180 -32.29 -42.50 -22.05
C ASP A 180 -32.20 -41.23 -21.18
N GLY A 181 -32.68 -41.28 -19.93
CA GLY A 181 -32.62 -40.17 -18.98
C GLY A 181 -33.66 -39.08 -19.23
N THR A 182 -34.63 -39.29 -20.13
CA THR A 182 -35.77 -38.38 -20.29
C THR A 182 -36.92 -38.74 -19.34
N PRO A 183 -37.64 -37.75 -18.77
CA PRO A 183 -38.83 -38.02 -17.98
C PRO A 183 -39.87 -38.76 -18.84
N LYS A 184 -40.46 -39.84 -18.31
CA LYS A 184 -41.62 -40.44 -18.97
C LYS A 184 -42.74 -39.41 -19.02
N GLN A 185 -43.35 -39.22 -20.21
CA GLN A 185 -44.64 -38.56 -20.31
C GLN A 185 -45.66 -39.44 -19.59
N ASP A 186 -45.86 -39.21 -18.29
CA ASP A 186 -46.97 -39.79 -17.56
C ASP A 186 -48.26 -39.22 -18.15
N ASP A 187 -49.03 -40.11 -18.76
CA ASP A 187 -50.35 -40.02 -19.37
C ASP A 187 -51.06 -38.66 -19.27
N GLU A 188 -51.24 -38.04 -20.45
CA GLU A 188 -52.36 -37.14 -20.73
C GLU A 188 -53.62 -37.64 -20.05
N LYS A 189 -54.30 -36.74 -19.32
CA LYS A 189 -55.66 -36.90 -18.80
C LYS A 189 -56.51 -37.84 -19.66
N ALA A 190 -56.71 -39.07 -19.20
CA ALA A 190 -57.82 -39.87 -19.69
C ALA A 190 -59.11 -39.41 -18.97
N PRO A 191 -60.20 -39.15 -19.71
CA PRO A 191 -61.39 -38.50 -19.20
C PRO A 191 -62.14 -39.41 -18.22
N LYS A 192 -62.77 -38.83 -17.20
CA LYS A 192 -63.71 -39.52 -16.32
C LYS A 192 -64.77 -40.20 -17.19
N LYS A 193 -64.67 -41.52 -17.38
CA LYS A 193 -65.78 -42.31 -17.88
C LYS A 193 -66.77 -42.48 -16.73
N ASP A 194 -67.97 -41.99 -16.97
CA ASP A 194 -69.19 -42.44 -16.31
C ASP A 194 -69.20 -43.97 -16.23
N ASP A 195 -69.55 -44.53 -15.07
CA ASP A 195 -70.32 -45.76 -15.09
C ASP A 195 -71.32 -45.81 -13.94
N LYS A 196 -72.56 -46.05 -14.37
CA LYS A 196 -73.76 -46.28 -13.59
C LYS A 196 -73.71 -47.68 -12.97
N LYS A 197 -74.30 -47.78 -11.77
CA LYS A 197 -75.29 -48.78 -11.32
C LYS A 197 -74.88 -50.23 -10.98
N ASP A 198 -75.39 -50.61 -9.79
CA ASP A 198 -76.07 -51.88 -9.43
C ASP A 198 -75.16 -53.14 -9.33
N ASP A 199 -75.26 -54.11 -8.42
CA ASP A 199 -76.30 -54.61 -7.50
C ASP A 199 -75.63 -55.52 -6.43
N LYS A 200 -76.17 -55.57 -5.20
CA LYS A 200 -76.78 -56.77 -4.56
C LYS A 200 -77.22 -56.53 -3.12
#